data_AF-A0A7X6RSK8-F1
#
_entry.id   AF-A0A7X6RSK8-F1
#
_cell.length_a   1.000
_cell.length_b   1.000
_cell.length_c   1.000
_cell.angle_alpha   90.00
_cell.angle_beta   90.00
_cell.angle_gamma   90.00
#
_symmetry.space_group_name_H-M   'P 1'
#
loop_
_entity.id
_entity.type
_entity.pdbx_description
1 polymer ?
#
loop_
_entity_poly.entity_id
_entity_poly.type
_entity_poly.pdbx_seq_one_letter_code
_entity_poly.pdbx_strand_id
1 'polypeptide(L)'
;MSTATRTRVSAAASPRPRASVPHRVRALLLALAGAIGLTVAMAAPAAAAVYEIDEGHVDVVHARLSGGSIVLEVRNDAVPWGDPEIPSGLLSPALTAIRVPHTPALGGYVLPESYSDATTYGLPFAGFASDSTLPGSVTYTLVSASYSGSGAGGFSASQAGTALFTPSAPSATYGGPVHEHVKWQFTAPGTYTLSFRVTSGGASSATVPFTFIVG
;
A
#
# COMPACT_ATOMS: atom_id res chain seq x y z
N MET A 1 34.63 -59.80 14.12
CA MET A 1 35.93 -59.66 13.43
C MET A 1 36.14 -60.88 12.56
N SER A 2 36.20 -60.73 11.23
CA SER A 2 36.81 -61.68 10.29
C SER A 2 37.03 -60.94 8.96
N THR A 3 38.04 -61.32 8.19
CA THR A 3 38.73 -60.42 7.24
C THR A 3 39.01 -61.09 5.89
N ALA A 4 39.06 -60.26 4.83
CA ALA A 4 39.59 -60.56 3.48
C ALA A 4 38.67 -61.44 2.57
N THR A 5 38.78 -61.44 1.23
CA THR A 5 39.85 -60.96 0.33
C THR A 5 39.29 -60.40 -1.00
N ARG A 6 40.04 -59.52 -1.68
CA ARG A 6 39.81 -59.06 -3.07
C ARG A 6 39.82 -60.21 -4.11
N THR A 7 39.09 -60.03 -5.22
CA THR A 7 39.57 -60.38 -6.58
C THR A 7 39.05 -59.36 -7.61
N ARG A 8 39.84 -59.09 -8.67
CA ARG A 8 39.52 -58.20 -9.81
C ARG A 8 40.14 -58.82 -11.07
N VAL A 9 39.39 -59.03 -12.16
CA VAL A 9 39.89 -59.16 -13.57
C VAL A 9 38.73 -58.92 -14.55
N SER A 10 39.05 -58.39 -15.73
CA SER A 10 38.15 -57.98 -16.83
C SER A 10 37.86 -59.11 -17.85
N ALA A 11 36.81 -58.97 -18.68
CA ALA A 11 36.93 -58.59 -20.12
C ALA A 11 35.75 -59.05 -21.02
N ALA A 12 35.40 -58.21 -22.02
CA ALA A 12 34.82 -58.47 -23.35
C ALA A 12 33.59 -59.42 -23.51
N ALA A 13 32.55 -59.12 -24.29
CA ALA A 13 32.59 -58.69 -25.69
C ALA A 13 31.23 -58.12 -26.18
N SER A 14 31.21 -57.55 -27.40
CA SER A 14 30.00 -57.07 -28.11
C SER A 14 30.22 -57.13 -29.63
N PRO A 15 29.16 -57.36 -30.43
CA PRO A 15 29.11 -56.82 -31.79
C PRO A 15 27.85 -55.97 -32.10
N ARG A 16 28.07 -55.02 -33.02
CA ARG A 16 27.14 -54.04 -33.66
C ARG A 16 26.42 -54.70 -34.89
N PRO A 17 25.78 -54.01 -35.88
CA PRO A 17 25.50 -52.58 -36.15
C PRO A 17 23.99 -52.29 -36.45
N ARG A 18 23.47 -51.17 -36.99
CA ARG A 18 23.95 -49.98 -37.76
C ARG A 18 23.29 -48.69 -37.18
N ALA A 19 23.43 -47.45 -37.65
CA ALA A 19 24.08 -46.85 -38.84
C ALA A 19 24.77 -45.49 -38.50
N SER A 20 25.36 -44.84 -39.50
CA SER A 20 26.46 -43.87 -39.34
C SER A 20 26.24 -42.50 -39.99
N VAL A 21 26.62 -41.42 -39.27
CA VAL A 21 27.50 -40.29 -39.74
C VAL A 21 26.86 -39.31 -40.76
N PRO A 22 27.27 -38.01 -40.93
CA PRO A 22 28.48 -37.30 -40.42
C PRO A 22 28.30 -35.90 -39.76
N HIS A 23 29.34 -35.53 -38.97
CA HIS A 23 30.06 -34.22 -38.88
C HIS A 23 29.30 -32.90 -38.59
N ARG A 24 29.86 -31.89 -37.89
CA ARG A 24 31.28 -31.56 -37.56
C ARG A 24 31.44 -31.11 -36.10
N VAL A 25 32.56 -31.49 -35.49
CA VAL A 25 33.07 -30.87 -34.25
C VAL A 25 33.89 -29.62 -34.61
N ARG A 26 33.64 -28.51 -33.93
CA ARG A 26 34.67 -27.52 -33.57
C ARG A 26 34.36 -26.96 -32.18
N ALA A 27 35.09 -27.44 -31.18
CA ALA A 27 35.23 -26.72 -29.92
C ALA A 27 36.32 -25.65 -30.08
N LEU A 28 36.08 -24.44 -29.58
CA LEU A 28 37.14 -23.51 -29.20
C LEU A 28 36.76 -22.86 -27.87
N LEU A 29 37.77 -22.66 -27.03
CA LEU A 29 37.66 -22.23 -25.64
C LEU A 29 37.56 -20.70 -25.50
N LEU A 30 37.01 -20.30 -24.34
CA LEU A 30 37.20 -19.03 -23.64
C LEU A 30 36.87 -17.71 -24.36
N ALA A 31 35.81 -17.06 -23.87
CA ALA A 31 35.89 -15.65 -23.45
C ALA A 31 34.97 -15.44 -22.23
N LEU A 32 35.57 -15.14 -21.07
CA LEU A 32 34.83 -14.70 -19.89
C LEU A 32 34.58 -13.19 -20.04
N ALA A 33 33.34 -12.79 -20.33
CA ALA A 33 32.92 -11.39 -20.32
C ALA A 33 31.78 -11.23 -19.31
N GLY A 34 31.98 -10.34 -18.34
CA GLY A 34 31.09 -10.22 -17.19
C GLY A 34 29.70 -9.70 -17.57
N ALA A 35 28.66 -10.44 -17.20
CA ALA A 35 27.31 -9.93 -17.18
C ALA A 35 27.17 -8.96 -16.00
N ILE A 36 27.27 -7.65 -16.26
CA ILE A 36 26.73 -6.64 -15.35
C ILE A 36 25.22 -6.83 -15.37
N GLY A 37 24.70 -7.48 -14.32
CA GLY A 37 23.27 -7.69 -14.13
C GLY A 37 22.56 -6.36 -13.90
N LEU A 38 22.12 -5.72 -14.98
CA LEU A 38 21.24 -4.56 -14.90
C LEU A 38 19.86 -5.05 -14.42
N THR A 39 19.68 -5.13 -13.11
CA THR A 39 18.38 -5.36 -12.49
C THR A 39 17.51 -4.13 -12.72
N VAL A 40 16.89 -4.07 -13.91
CA VAL A 40 15.81 -3.12 -14.14
C VAL A 40 14.67 -3.55 -13.23
N ALA A 41 14.50 -2.81 -12.13
CA ALA A 41 13.30 -2.90 -11.32
C ALA A 41 12.14 -2.42 -12.18
N MET A 42 11.50 -3.35 -12.89
CA MET A 42 10.21 -3.12 -13.51
C MET A 42 9.25 -2.72 -12.39
N ALA A 43 8.92 -1.42 -12.33
CA ALA A 43 7.83 -0.96 -11.48
C ALA A 43 6.59 -1.72 -11.92
N ALA A 44 6.08 -2.61 -11.07
CA ALA A 44 4.79 -3.24 -11.31
C ALA A 44 3.76 -2.12 -11.48
N PRO A 45 2.87 -2.19 -12.48
CA PRO A 45 1.79 -1.23 -12.57
C PRO A 45 1.00 -1.28 -11.27
N ALA A 46 0.73 -0.11 -10.68
CA ALA A 46 -0.20 -0.03 -9.57
C ALA A 46 -1.53 -0.63 -10.08
N ALA A 47 -2.02 -1.68 -9.41
CA ALA A 47 -3.35 -2.17 -9.67
C ALA A 47 -4.32 -1.02 -9.41
N ALA A 48 -5.28 -0.81 -10.32
CA ALA A 48 -6.35 0.15 -10.08
C ALA A 48 -7.08 -0.26 -8.79
N ALA A 49 -7.54 0.74 -8.02
CA ALA A 49 -8.38 0.47 -6.87
C ALA A 49 -9.65 -0.27 -7.32
N VAL A 50 -10.09 -1.24 -6.51
CA VAL A 50 -11.33 -1.99 -6.75
C VAL A 50 -12.53 -1.20 -6.23
N TYR A 51 -12.31 -0.41 -5.18
CA TYR A 51 -13.31 0.48 -4.58
C TYR A 51 -12.80 1.92 -4.63
N GLU A 52 -13.62 2.85 -5.09
CA GLU A 52 -13.31 4.28 -5.14
C GLU A 52 -14.40 5.04 -4.37
N ILE A 53 -14.14 5.36 -3.10
CA ILE A 53 -15.10 6.02 -2.22
C ILE A 53 -15.18 7.50 -2.59
N ASP A 54 -16.32 7.95 -3.12
CA ASP A 54 -16.60 9.34 -3.54
C ASP A 54 -17.67 10.05 -2.71
N GLU A 55 -18.36 9.37 -1.81
CA GLU A 55 -19.25 9.97 -0.82
C GLU A 55 -19.32 9.18 0.50
N GLY A 56 -20.00 9.75 1.50
CA GLY A 56 -20.30 9.10 2.77
C GLY A 56 -19.21 9.16 3.84
N HIS A 57 -19.44 8.45 4.96
CA HIS A 57 -18.56 8.48 6.12
C HIS A 57 -17.42 7.46 5.96
N VAL A 58 -16.17 7.92 5.98
CA VAL A 58 -14.98 7.07 5.82
C VAL A 58 -13.87 7.44 6.79
N ASP A 59 -13.42 6.47 7.60
CA ASP A 59 -12.15 6.61 8.31
C ASP A 59 -11.05 6.08 7.39
N VAL A 60 -10.30 7.00 6.75
CA VAL A 60 -9.30 6.67 5.75
C VAL A 60 -8.21 5.79 6.34
N VAL A 61 -7.77 6.10 7.56
CA VAL A 61 -6.87 5.23 8.33
C VAL A 61 -7.61 4.78 9.59
N HIS A 62 -8.18 3.59 9.52
CA HIS A 62 -8.73 2.90 10.67
C HIS A 62 -7.68 1.95 11.29
N ALA A 63 -7.46 2.03 12.61
CA ALA A 63 -6.45 1.25 13.32
C ALA A 63 -7.04 0.36 14.42
N ARG A 64 -6.73 -0.94 14.40
CA ARG A 64 -7.22 -1.91 15.40
C ARG A 64 -6.22 -3.01 15.75
N LEU A 65 -6.46 -3.71 16.86
CA LEU A 65 -5.76 -4.96 17.14
C LEU A 65 -6.33 -6.12 16.32
N SER A 66 -5.46 -6.87 15.67
CA SER A 66 -5.77 -8.13 14.99
C SER A 66 -4.62 -9.11 15.24
N GLY A 67 -4.91 -10.27 15.83
CA GLY A 67 -3.87 -11.28 16.13
C GLY A 67 -2.71 -10.76 17.01
N GLY A 68 -2.96 -9.78 17.89
CA GLY A 68 -1.93 -9.15 18.72
C GLY A 68 -1.07 -8.09 18.03
N SER A 69 -1.34 -7.77 16.77
CA SER A 69 -0.67 -6.70 16.01
C SER A 69 -1.62 -5.54 15.69
N ILE A 70 -1.10 -4.32 15.53
CA ILE A 70 -1.89 -3.19 15.01
C ILE A 70 -1.98 -3.33 13.49
N VAL A 71 -3.21 -3.44 12.96
CA VAL A 71 -3.51 -3.46 11.52
C VAL A 71 -4.18 -2.14 11.14
N LEU A 72 -3.86 -1.65 9.94
CA LEU A 72 -4.46 -0.45 9.35
C LEU A 72 -5.32 -0.85 8.14
N GLU A 73 -6.57 -0.39 8.12
CA GLU A 73 -7.58 -0.63 7.10
C GLU A 73 -8.28 0.69 6.74
N VAL A 74 -9.05 0.72 5.65
CA VAL A 74 -10.03 1.80 5.43
C VAL A 74 -11.34 1.34 6.07
N ARG A 75 -12.02 2.18 6.86
CA ARG A 75 -13.37 1.88 7.35
C ARG A 75 -14.40 2.70 6.57
N ASN A 76 -15.32 2.01 5.91
CA ASN A 76 -16.40 2.60 5.13
C ASN A 76 -17.75 2.39 5.83
N ASP A 77 -18.38 3.45 6.32
CA ASP A 77 -19.72 3.40 6.93
C ASP A 77 -20.80 3.88 5.92
N ALA A 78 -20.75 3.34 4.70
CA ALA A 78 -21.60 3.72 3.56
C ALA A 78 -23.12 3.54 3.75
N VAL A 79 -23.61 2.89 4.82
CA VAL A 79 -25.05 2.70 5.02
C VAL A 79 -25.54 3.50 6.23
N PRO A 80 -26.55 4.39 6.08
CA PRO A 80 -27.29 4.78 4.86
C PRO A 80 -26.68 5.95 4.07
N TRP A 81 -25.38 6.27 4.24
CA TRP A 81 -24.83 7.60 3.90
C TRP A 81 -23.88 7.68 2.69
N GLY A 82 -23.68 6.62 1.92
CA GLY A 82 -22.86 6.61 0.71
C GLY A 82 -23.23 5.46 -0.23
N ASP A 83 -22.39 5.21 -1.25
CA ASP A 83 -22.68 4.26 -2.32
C ASP A 83 -22.94 2.82 -1.80
N PRO A 84 -24.16 2.27 -2.00
CA PRO A 84 -24.50 0.90 -1.59
C PRO A 84 -23.81 -0.18 -2.44
N GLU A 85 -23.19 0.15 -3.57
CA GLU A 85 -22.35 -0.77 -4.36
C GLU A 85 -20.97 -0.97 -3.73
N ILE A 86 -20.49 -0.04 -2.89
CA ILE A 86 -19.24 -0.18 -2.13
C ILE A 86 -19.50 -0.90 -0.79
N PRO A 87 -18.79 -1.99 -0.46
CA PRO A 87 -19.02 -2.71 0.79
C PRO A 87 -18.77 -1.83 2.02
N SER A 88 -19.72 -1.84 2.96
CA SER A 88 -19.52 -1.22 4.28
C SER A 88 -18.72 -2.14 5.22
N GLY A 89 -17.96 -1.54 6.14
CA GLY A 89 -17.07 -2.21 7.07
C GLY A 89 -15.60 -1.92 6.79
N LEU A 90 -14.75 -2.91 7.04
CA LEU A 90 -13.29 -2.78 6.92
C LEU A 90 -12.81 -3.26 5.54
N LEU A 91 -12.13 -2.37 4.82
CA LEU A 91 -11.62 -2.58 3.47
C LEU A 91 -10.09 -2.56 3.45
N SER A 92 -9.51 -3.32 2.51
CA SER A 92 -8.07 -3.31 2.30
C SER A 92 -7.62 -1.98 1.66
N PRO A 93 -6.65 -1.25 2.24
CA PRO A 93 -6.14 -0.01 1.65
C PRO A 93 -5.50 -0.23 0.27
N ALA A 94 -4.97 -1.43 0.01
CA ALA A 94 -4.40 -1.80 -1.29
C ALA A 94 -5.45 -1.98 -2.41
N LEU A 95 -6.73 -2.06 -2.05
CA LEU A 95 -7.86 -2.20 -2.99
C LEU A 95 -8.80 -0.98 -2.99
N THR A 96 -8.51 0.04 -2.19
CA THR A 96 -9.42 1.15 -1.92
C THR A 96 -8.74 2.50 -2.18
N ALA A 97 -9.42 3.38 -2.90
CA ALA A 97 -9.02 4.78 -3.05
C ALA A 97 -10.14 5.71 -2.58
N ILE A 98 -9.76 6.91 -2.12
CA ILE A 98 -10.69 7.99 -1.79
C ILE A 98 -10.68 9.00 -2.93
N ARG A 99 -11.85 9.31 -3.50
CA ARG A 99 -11.99 10.32 -4.55
C ARG A 99 -12.06 11.71 -3.94
N VAL A 100 -11.36 12.66 -4.56
CA VAL A 100 -11.32 14.07 -4.16
C VAL A 100 -11.60 14.94 -5.39
N PRO A 101 -12.89 15.19 -5.71
CA PRO A 101 -13.25 16.00 -6.86
C PRO A 101 -12.84 17.47 -6.65
N HIS A 102 -12.83 18.23 -7.74
CA HIS A 102 -12.60 19.67 -7.68
C HIS A 102 -13.87 20.40 -7.20
N THR A 103 -13.84 20.93 -5.97
CA THR A 103 -14.96 21.67 -5.35
C THR A 103 -14.57 23.14 -5.14
N PRO A 104 -14.81 24.04 -6.12
CA PRO A 104 -14.40 25.46 -6.03
C PRO A 104 -14.91 26.18 -4.78
N ALA A 105 -16.13 25.85 -4.32
CA ALA A 105 -16.75 26.45 -3.14
C ALA A 105 -15.98 26.17 -1.83
N LEU A 106 -15.21 25.08 -1.79
CA LEU A 106 -14.33 24.71 -0.66
C LEU A 106 -12.86 25.10 -0.89
N GLY A 107 -12.54 25.78 -2.00
CA GLY A 107 -11.18 26.20 -2.35
C GLY A 107 -10.41 25.23 -3.26
N GLY A 108 -11.08 24.25 -3.89
CA GLY A 108 -10.47 23.36 -4.89
C GLY A 108 -10.60 21.89 -4.51
N TYR A 109 -9.49 21.13 -4.58
CA TYR A 109 -9.46 19.71 -4.24
C TYR A 109 -9.44 19.52 -2.72
N VAL A 110 -10.61 19.44 -2.11
CA VAL A 110 -10.79 19.44 -0.64
C VAL A 110 -11.83 18.40 -0.22
N LEU A 111 -11.48 17.60 0.79
CA LEU A 111 -12.46 16.89 1.63
C LEU A 111 -12.64 17.70 2.92
N PRO A 112 -13.86 18.14 3.26
CA PRO A 112 -14.08 19.04 4.39
C PRO A 112 -14.08 18.32 5.75
N GLU A 113 -13.64 19.04 6.77
CA GLU A 113 -13.75 18.66 8.19
C GLU A 113 -15.20 18.74 8.72
N SER A 114 -16.09 19.43 8.00
CA SER A 114 -17.50 19.53 8.38
C SER A 114 -18.35 18.50 7.65
N TYR A 115 -19.11 17.72 8.42
CA TYR A 115 -20.14 16.82 7.90
C TYR A 115 -21.22 17.57 7.08
N SER A 116 -21.54 18.82 7.44
CA SER A 116 -22.50 19.64 6.68
C SER A 116 -22.02 19.88 5.26
N ASP A 117 -20.73 20.17 5.11
CA ASP A 117 -20.13 20.52 3.84
C ASP A 117 -19.92 19.25 3.00
N ALA A 118 -19.46 18.16 3.62
CA ALA A 118 -19.36 16.85 2.96
C ALA A 118 -20.71 16.43 2.35
N THR A 119 -21.79 16.55 3.13
CA THR A 119 -23.16 16.25 2.67
C THR A 119 -23.65 17.25 1.60
N THR A 120 -23.36 18.55 1.77
CA THR A 120 -23.82 19.60 0.84
C THR A 120 -23.19 19.47 -0.55
N TYR A 121 -21.93 19.02 -0.62
CA TYR A 121 -21.18 18.93 -1.87
C TYR A 121 -21.01 17.50 -2.41
N GLY A 122 -21.58 16.48 -1.75
CA GLY A 122 -21.46 15.07 -2.16
C GLY A 122 -20.01 14.59 -2.12
N LEU A 123 -19.37 14.67 -0.95
CA LEU A 123 -17.95 14.35 -0.75
C LEU A 123 -17.77 13.32 0.37
N PRO A 124 -16.68 12.53 0.37
CA PRO A 124 -16.34 11.70 1.51
C PRO A 124 -16.06 12.55 2.75
N PHE A 125 -16.79 12.27 3.84
CA PHE A 125 -16.51 12.80 5.16
C PHE A 125 -15.40 11.95 5.78
N ALA A 126 -14.17 12.42 5.59
CA ALA A 126 -12.95 11.62 5.69
C ALA A 126 -12.14 11.88 6.97
N GLY A 127 -11.87 10.83 7.73
CA GLY A 127 -11.21 10.92 9.04
C GLY A 127 -10.21 9.82 9.37
N PHE A 128 -9.96 9.66 10.66
CA PHE A 128 -9.12 8.65 11.30
C PHE A 128 -9.92 8.05 12.47
N ALA A 129 -9.85 6.73 12.64
CA ALA A 129 -10.47 6.09 13.79
C ALA A 129 -9.64 4.93 14.33
N SER A 130 -9.79 4.63 15.60
CA SER A 130 -9.27 3.41 16.18
C SER A 130 -10.24 2.68 17.09
N ASP A 131 -10.13 1.35 17.07
CA ASP A 131 -10.90 0.51 17.97
C ASP A 131 -10.58 0.81 19.44
N SER A 132 -11.60 0.67 20.28
CA SER A 132 -11.50 0.75 21.75
C SER A 132 -10.58 -0.32 22.38
N THR A 133 -10.12 -1.28 21.57
CA THR A 133 -9.15 -2.31 21.96
C THR A 133 -7.69 -1.85 21.92
N LEU A 134 -7.38 -0.71 21.28
CA LEU A 134 -6.01 -0.16 21.29
C LEU A 134 -5.65 0.41 22.68
N PRO A 135 -4.55 -0.06 23.31
CA PRO A 135 -4.14 0.40 24.64
C PRO A 135 -3.48 1.78 24.65
N GLY A 136 -3.89 2.62 25.62
CA GLY A 136 -3.26 3.92 25.89
C GLY A 136 -3.35 4.91 24.73
N SER A 137 -2.42 5.86 24.67
CA SER A 137 -2.37 6.85 23.58
C SER A 137 -2.20 6.21 22.21
N VAL A 138 -2.89 6.76 21.21
CA VAL A 138 -2.81 6.35 19.81
C VAL A 138 -2.16 7.47 19.00
N THR A 139 -1.02 7.18 18.38
CA THR A 139 -0.29 8.14 17.53
C THR A 139 -0.31 7.69 16.08
N TYR A 140 -0.87 8.51 15.21
CA TYR A 140 -0.80 8.37 13.75
C TYR A 140 0.42 9.13 13.25
N THR A 141 1.19 8.51 12.35
CA THR A 141 2.38 9.10 11.73
C THR A 141 2.32 8.91 10.23
N LEU A 142 2.34 10.03 9.48
CA LEU A 142 2.68 10.06 8.07
C LEU A 142 4.17 9.74 7.91
N VAL A 143 4.46 8.59 7.30
CA VAL A 143 5.84 8.10 7.07
C VAL A 143 6.38 8.61 5.73
N SER A 144 5.52 8.68 4.71
CA SER A 144 5.85 9.24 3.40
C SER A 144 4.61 9.67 2.64
N ALA A 145 4.80 10.53 1.65
CA ALA A 145 3.80 10.88 0.66
C ALA A 145 4.45 10.86 -0.73
N SER A 146 3.76 10.29 -1.71
CA SER A 146 4.14 10.37 -3.12
C SER A 146 2.96 10.86 -3.96
N TYR A 147 3.27 11.47 -5.11
CA TYR A 147 2.31 12.03 -6.05
C TYR A 147 2.66 11.56 -7.46
N SER A 148 1.63 11.22 -8.25
CA SER A 148 1.72 10.92 -9.67
C SER A 148 0.65 11.72 -10.41
N GLY A 149 1.09 12.70 -11.22
CA GLY A 149 0.21 13.60 -11.94
C GLY A 149 1.02 14.69 -12.64
N SER A 150 0.34 15.68 -13.23
CA SER A 150 1.01 16.83 -13.87
C SER A 150 1.51 17.85 -12.85
N GLY A 151 2.71 18.39 -13.04
CA GLY A 151 3.24 19.46 -12.18
C GLY A 151 3.68 18.98 -10.80
N ALA A 152 3.59 19.86 -9.80
CA ALA A 152 3.96 19.55 -8.42
C ALA A 152 2.71 19.32 -7.55
N GLY A 153 2.55 18.10 -7.04
CA GLY A 153 1.49 17.76 -6.09
C GLY A 153 1.94 18.02 -4.65
N GLY A 154 1.27 18.95 -3.99
CA GLY A 154 1.28 19.13 -2.54
C GLY A 154 -0.01 18.61 -1.93
N PHE A 155 0.03 18.28 -0.64
CA PHE A 155 -1.14 17.96 0.17
C PHE A 155 -0.96 18.51 1.59
N SER A 156 -2.07 18.65 2.31
CA SER A 156 -2.09 18.83 3.76
C SER A 156 -3.34 18.19 4.37
N ALA A 157 -3.24 17.78 5.63
CA ALA A 157 -4.40 17.46 6.45
C ALA A 157 -4.38 18.31 7.73
N SER A 158 -5.54 18.86 8.11
CA SER A 158 -5.67 19.78 9.24
C SER A 158 -6.98 19.58 9.99
N GLN A 159 -6.96 19.77 11.31
CA GLN A 159 -8.12 19.74 12.19
C GLN A 159 -8.21 21.05 12.98
N ALA A 160 -9.39 21.67 13.03
CA ALA A 160 -9.66 22.96 13.65
C ALA A 160 -8.64 24.05 13.25
N GLY A 161 -8.17 24.01 12.00
CA GLY A 161 -7.12 24.89 11.46
C GLY A 161 -5.68 24.55 11.86
N THR A 162 -5.46 23.57 12.73
CA THR A 162 -4.12 23.05 13.09
C THR A 162 -3.69 21.98 12.09
N ALA A 163 -2.47 22.10 11.55
CA ALA A 163 -1.91 21.09 10.64
C ALA A 163 -1.55 19.81 11.40
N LEU A 164 -2.06 18.66 10.95
CA LEU A 164 -1.82 17.35 11.56
C LEU A 164 -0.90 16.46 10.72
N PHE A 165 -1.01 16.52 9.40
CA PHE A 165 -0.15 15.78 8.48
C PHE A 165 0.35 16.68 7.36
N THR A 166 1.61 17.08 7.50
CA THR A 166 2.43 17.81 6.52
C THR A 166 3.87 17.30 6.62
N PRO A 167 4.77 17.65 5.69
CA PRO A 167 6.20 17.33 5.83
C PRO A 167 6.88 17.90 7.08
N SER A 168 6.30 18.92 7.74
CA SER A 168 6.84 19.56 8.96
C SER A 168 6.08 19.18 10.25
N ALA A 169 4.86 18.65 10.13
CA ALA A 169 4.07 18.09 11.22
C ALA A 169 3.56 16.71 10.77
N PRO A 170 4.36 15.63 10.96
CA PRO A 170 4.04 14.33 10.38
C PRO A 170 3.19 13.44 11.31
N SER A 171 2.77 13.90 12.49
CA SER A 171 2.05 13.04 13.44
C SER A 171 1.02 13.76 14.30
N ALA A 172 -0.04 13.03 14.62
CA ALA A 172 -1.10 13.40 15.56
C ALA A 172 -1.22 12.33 16.64
N THR A 173 -1.36 12.74 17.91
CA THR A 173 -1.45 11.83 19.06
C THR A 173 -2.69 12.11 19.89
N TYR A 174 -3.46 11.06 20.16
CA TYR A 174 -4.69 11.09 20.93
C TYR A 174 -4.52 10.34 22.26
N GLY A 175 -5.22 10.76 23.31
CA GLY A 175 -5.06 10.20 24.66
C GLY A 175 -5.59 8.77 24.83
N GLY A 176 -6.29 8.24 23.83
CA GLY A 176 -6.94 6.93 23.82
C GLY A 176 -7.42 6.58 22.41
N PRO A 177 -8.39 5.65 22.30
CA PRO A 177 -9.14 5.40 21.08
C PRO A 177 -9.73 6.70 20.51
N VAL A 178 -9.73 6.83 19.18
CA VAL A 178 -10.06 8.08 18.48
C VAL A 178 -11.12 7.84 17.41
N HIS A 179 -11.94 8.85 17.13
CA HIS A 179 -12.77 8.94 15.93
C HIS A 179 -12.85 10.43 15.58
N GLU A 180 -12.06 10.86 14.59
CA GLU A 180 -11.80 12.27 14.31
C GLU A 180 -11.76 12.53 12.81
N HIS A 181 -12.46 13.57 12.36
CA HIS A 181 -12.46 14.00 10.97
C HIS A 181 -11.55 15.21 10.77
N VAL A 182 -11.01 15.34 9.56
CA VAL A 182 -10.05 16.39 9.22
C VAL A 182 -10.35 16.96 7.84
N LYS A 183 -9.92 18.20 7.61
CA LYS A 183 -9.89 18.76 6.26
C LYS A 183 -8.66 18.22 5.54
N TRP A 184 -8.88 17.50 4.44
CA TRP A 184 -7.84 17.08 3.50
C TRP A 184 -7.81 18.06 2.33
N GLN A 185 -6.63 18.54 1.95
CA GLN A 185 -6.49 19.50 0.86
C GLN A 185 -5.31 19.10 -0.06
N PHE A 186 -5.54 19.17 -1.36
CA PHE A 186 -4.57 18.81 -2.41
C PHE A 186 -4.40 19.99 -3.39
N THR A 187 -3.21 20.13 -3.99
CA THR A 187 -2.90 21.30 -4.84
C THR A 187 -3.03 21.03 -6.34
N ALA A 188 -3.12 19.77 -6.77
CA ALA A 188 -3.13 19.39 -8.17
C ALA A 188 -3.92 18.07 -8.38
N PRO A 189 -4.52 17.85 -9.56
CA PRO A 189 -5.15 16.58 -9.88
C PRO A 189 -4.11 15.49 -10.19
N GLY A 190 -4.37 14.27 -9.75
CA GLY A 190 -3.49 13.13 -9.86
C GLY A 190 -3.70 12.11 -8.73
N THR A 191 -2.87 11.07 -8.70
CA THR A 191 -2.89 10.06 -7.64
C THR A 191 -1.91 10.43 -6.55
N TYR A 192 -2.39 10.50 -5.30
CA TYR A 192 -1.56 10.67 -4.12
C TYR A 192 -1.56 9.36 -3.32
N THR A 193 -0.39 8.95 -2.86
CA THR A 193 -0.23 7.80 -1.95
C THR A 193 0.39 8.28 -0.65
N LEU A 194 -0.40 8.26 0.42
CA LEU A 194 0.00 8.67 1.76
C LEU A 194 0.25 7.41 2.60
N SER A 195 1.48 7.21 3.07
CA SER A 195 1.85 6.03 3.84
C SER A 195 1.85 6.32 5.33
N PHE A 196 0.98 5.65 6.08
CA PHE A 196 0.80 5.86 7.50
C PHE A 196 1.33 4.70 8.34
N ARG A 197 1.67 5.00 9.59
CA ARG A 197 1.97 4.06 10.67
C ARG A 197 1.24 4.52 11.92
N VAL A 198 0.72 3.58 12.71
CA VAL A 198 0.10 3.87 14.01
C VAL A 198 0.87 3.17 15.12
N THR A 199 1.07 3.86 16.23
CA THR A 199 1.62 3.28 17.47
C THR A 199 0.63 3.42 18.62
N SER A 200 0.53 2.39 19.46
CA SER A 200 -0.33 2.36 20.65
C SER A 200 0.22 1.35 21.66
N GLY A 201 0.22 1.69 22.95
CA GLY A 201 0.72 0.84 24.04
C GLY A 201 2.15 0.29 23.87
N GLY A 202 3.01 1.00 23.14
CA GLY A 202 4.37 0.55 22.79
C GLY A 202 4.47 -0.39 21.59
N ALA A 203 3.34 -0.81 21.00
CA ALA A 203 3.30 -1.52 19.73
C ALA A 203 3.26 -0.55 18.54
N SER A 204 3.62 -1.04 17.35
CA SER A 204 3.57 -0.33 16.07
C SER A 204 2.91 -1.19 15.01
N SER A 205 2.10 -0.56 14.15
CA SER A 205 1.66 -1.17 12.90
C SER A 205 2.82 -1.29 11.90
N ALA A 206 2.59 -2.04 10.82
CA ALA A 206 3.33 -1.85 9.58
C ALA A 206 3.10 -0.42 9.02
N THR A 207 3.97 0.03 8.13
CA THR A 207 3.69 1.22 7.31
C THR A 207 2.79 0.81 6.15
N VAL A 208 1.61 1.41 6.02
CA VAL A 208 0.57 1.04 5.04
C VAL A 208 0.25 2.24 4.13
N PRO A 209 0.25 2.07 2.80
CA PRO A 209 -0.13 3.11 1.84
C PRO A 209 -1.66 3.23 1.73
N PHE A 210 -2.14 4.47 1.61
CA PHE A 210 -3.52 4.84 1.34
C PHE A 210 -3.58 5.74 0.11
N THR A 211 -4.55 5.50 -0.77
CA THR A 211 -4.62 6.15 -2.09
C THR A 211 -5.72 7.20 -2.14
N PHE A 212 -5.39 8.38 -2.64
CA PHE A 212 -6.35 9.42 -3.01
C PHE A 212 -6.28 9.66 -4.52
N ILE A 213 -7.44 9.69 -5.17
CA ILE A 213 -7.60 10.03 -6.59
C ILE A 213 -8.17 11.44 -6.63
N VAL A 214 -7.36 12.40 -7.07
CA VAL A 214 -7.68 13.82 -7.03
C VAL A 214 -8.02 14.33 -8.43
N GLY A 215 -9.20 14.93 -8.58
CA GLY A 215 -9.74 15.46 -9.85
C GLY A 215 -10.54 14.48 -10.69
#